data_AF-A0A075WGX3-F1
#
_entry.id   AF-A0A075WGX3-F1
#
_cell.length_a   1.000
_cell.length_b   1.000
_cell.length_c   1.000
_cell.angle_alpha   90.00
_cell.angle_beta   90.00
_cell.angle_gamma   90.00
#
_symmetry.space_group_name_H-M   'P 1'
#
loop_
_entity.id
_entity.type
_entity.pdbx_description
1 polymer ?
#
loop_
_entity_poly.entity_id
_entity_poly.type
_entity_poly.pdbx_seq_one_letter_code
_entity_poly.pdbx_strand_id
1 'polypeptide(L)'
;MSEAYNYQLLLKHILESGVTYAPKQEIVYRDLKRFTYRDIYERVHRLASALEELGVKKGTKVAVLDWDTNRYLECFFAIPMMGAVLHTVNVRLSPEDILYTMQHAEDEVVLVYKDFVPLIESIADKLDTVKKYVVMTDDTMPETKLTDVEYEEMLKKASPNYDFPDFDENTMATLSYTTGTTGRPKGVWFTHRKLFLHTLAGCIAMTGYRSVLRLKEDEVVYMPLTPMFHVHAWGVPYMMWLLGHKHVYPGRYEPQMIVKLVMTEGVTYSHCVPTILHMIVDNLPEGFKFPGWKMIIGGAKLPKGLALRAREKGIITMAGYGMSETCPMLTGGFLKPHLLNVDEETKVELSIKTGIPFPLVYVRVVHDDFTDVKPDEQDMGEVVVRAPWLTDSYLKDPEKTKELWEGGWLHTGDIAVMDEEGYITIVDRLKDVVKSGGEWISTLTLENLLSLHPKVREVAVIGIPDEKWGERPLAIIVPMPGEKPTPEELRAHLMKFVEEGKITKWAVPDRFEIVDEIPKTSVGKIDKKVLKQMYSR
;
A
#
# COMPACT_ATOMS: atom_id res chain seq x y z
N MET A 1 -13.04 42.21 -9.98
CA MET A 1 -13.08 40.77 -9.62
C MET A 1 -12.88 40.00 -10.91
N SER A 2 -12.04 38.97 -10.91
CA SER A 2 -11.81 38.15 -12.10
C SER A 2 -13.10 37.41 -12.48
N GLU A 3 -13.54 37.52 -13.72
CA GLU A 3 -14.63 36.70 -14.29
C GLU A 3 -14.16 35.28 -14.63
N ALA A 4 -12.85 35.02 -14.59
CA ALA A 4 -12.32 33.68 -14.83
C ALA A 4 -12.76 32.72 -13.72
N TYR A 5 -13.31 31.58 -14.14
CA TYR A 5 -13.73 30.50 -13.24
C TYR A 5 -12.52 29.91 -12.49
N ASN A 6 -12.56 29.95 -11.17
CA ASN A 6 -11.51 29.39 -10.32
C ASN A 6 -11.70 27.87 -10.15
N TYR A 7 -11.24 27.10 -11.14
CA TYR A 7 -11.40 25.65 -11.18
C TYR A 7 -10.73 24.96 -9.98
N GLN A 8 -11.50 24.19 -9.22
CA GLN A 8 -11.04 23.42 -8.06
C GLN A 8 -10.76 21.96 -8.45
N LEU A 9 -9.62 21.41 -8.03
CA LEU A 9 -9.24 20.01 -8.27
C LEU A 9 -9.98 19.05 -7.34
N LEU A 10 -11.29 18.91 -7.56
CA LEU A 10 -12.18 18.03 -6.79
C LEU A 10 -12.28 16.63 -7.39
N LEU A 11 -12.48 15.62 -6.53
CA LEU A 11 -12.61 14.22 -6.94
C LEU A 11 -13.81 13.97 -7.86
N LYS A 12 -14.84 14.82 -7.82
CA LYS A 12 -15.99 14.74 -8.72
C LYS A 12 -15.60 14.82 -10.19
N HIS A 13 -14.57 15.58 -10.52
CA HIS A 13 -14.08 15.69 -11.89
C HIS A 13 -13.36 14.42 -12.36
N ILE A 14 -12.76 13.64 -11.46
CA ILE A 14 -12.25 12.30 -11.78
C ILE A 14 -13.44 11.37 -12.07
N LEU A 15 -14.46 11.38 -11.21
CA LEU A 15 -15.68 10.58 -11.39
C LEU A 15 -16.34 10.86 -12.76
N GLU A 16 -16.62 12.13 -13.03
CA GLU A 16 -17.24 12.63 -14.27
C GLU A 16 -16.41 12.29 -15.52
N SER A 17 -15.08 12.44 -15.46
CA SER A 17 -14.20 12.15 -16.60
C SER A 17 -14.24 10.67 -16.98
N GLY A 18 -14.15 9.77 -16.01
CA GLY A 18 -14.20 8.33 -16.29
C GLY A 18 -15.55 7.91 -16.89
N VAL A 19 -16.68 8.42 -16.38
CA VAL A 19 -18.02 8.09 -16.91
C VAL A 19 -18.25 8.73 -18.29
N THR A 20 -17.71 9.92 -18.53
CA THR A 20 -17.79 10.57 -19.84
C THR A 20 -17.02 9.76 -20.89
N TYR A 21 -15.83 9.29 -20.54
CA TYR A 21 -14.96 8.56 -21.45
C TYR A 21 -15.43 7.11 -21.69
N ALA A 22 -15.78 6.39 -20.62
CA ALA A 22 -16.03 4.95 -20.67
C ALA A 22 -17.30 4.55 -19.87
N PRO A 23 -18.49 5.09 -20.20
CA PRO A 23 -19.71 4.91 -19.40
C PRO A 23 -20.16 3.46 -19.24
N LYS A 24 -19.79 2.59 -20.19
CA LYS A 24 -20.15 1.17 -20.22
C LYS A 24 -19.03 0.24 -19.75
N GLN A 25 -17.89 0.79 -19.32
CA GLN A 25 -16.79 -0.02 -18.82
C GLN A 25 -17.24 -0.80 -17.58
N GLU A 26 -16.82 -2.06 -17.48
CA GLU A 26 -17.27 -2.96 -16.44
C GLU A 26 -16.56 -2.74 -15.11
N ILE A 27 -17.32 -2.97 -14.04
CA ILE A 27 -16.85 -3.12 -12.67
C ILE A 27 -17.45 -4.41 -12.14
N VAL A 28 -16.57 -5.35 -11.80
CA VAL A 28 -16.94 -6.68 -11.34
C VAL A 28 -16.65 -6.78 -9.86
N TYR A 29 -17.59 -7.27 -9.07
CA TYR A 29 -17.38 -7.61 -7.68
C TYR A 29 -17.56 -9.11 -7.48
N ARG A 30 -16.42 -9.79 -7.29
CA ARG A 30 -16.32 -11.27 -7.27
C ARG A 30 -17.09 -11.88 -8.44
N ASP A 31 -17.67 -13.05 -8.24
CA ASP A 31 -18.65 -13.69 -9.11
C ASP A 31 -20.10 -13.34 -8.73
N LEU A 32 -20.31 -12.21 -8.02
CA LEU A 32 -21.60 -11.86 -7.42
C LEU A 32 -22.33 -10.75 -8.18
N LYS A 33 -21.64 -9.65 -8.50
CA LYS A 33 -22.25 -8.47 -9.10
C LYS A 33 -21.41 -7.94 -10.26
N ARG A 34 -22.09 -7.41 -11.27
CA ARG A 34 -21.51 -6.65 -12.38
C ARG A 34 -22.20 -5.30 -12.47
N PHE A 35 -21.40 -4.28 -12.69
CA PHE A 35 -21.81 -2.91 -12.87
C PHE A 35 -21.10 -2.32 -14.07
N THR A 36 -21.62 -1.21 -14.56
CA THR A 36 -20.91 -0.30 -15.43
C THR A 36 -20.45 0.94 -14.66
N TYR A 37 -19.58 1.74 -15.25
CA TYR A 37 -19.23 3.06 -14.72
C TYR A 37 -20.46 3.94 -14.49
N ARG A 38 -21.45 3.88 -15.39
CA ARG A 38 -22.72 4.58 -15.24
C ARG A 38 -23.51 4.09 -14.02
N ASP A 39 -23.53 2.79 -13.76
CA ASP A 39 -24.21 2.24 -12.59
C ASP A 39 -23.51 2.70 -11.30
N ILE A 40 -22.18 2.69 -11.24
CA ILE A 40 -21.43 3.20 -10.08
C ILE A 40 -21.61 4.71 -9.92
N TYR A 41 -21.65 5.48 -11.01
CA TYR A 41 -21.95 6.92 -10.96
C TYR A 41 -23.31 7.18 -10.29
N GLU A 42 -24.36 6.48 -10.72
CA GLU A 42 -25.68 6.61 -10.09
C GLU A 42 -25.64 6.21 -8.61
N ARG A 43 -24.96 5.10 -8.29
CA ARG A 43 -24.83 4.62 -6.91
C ARG A 43 -24.06 5.57 -6.00
N VAL A 44 -23.05 6.27 -6.51
CA VAL A 44 -22.35 7.35 -5.79
C VAL A 44 -23.29 8.50 -5.42
N HIS A 45 -24.20 8.89 -6.32
CA HIS A 45 -25.20 9.93 -6.03
C HIS A 45 -26.26 9.45 -5.02
N ARG A 46 -26.67 8.18 -5.13
CA ARG A 46 -27.57 7.55 -4.14
C ARG A 46 -26.92 7.49 -2.76
N LEU A 47 -25.66 7.07 -2.70
CA LEU A 47 -24.91 7.02 -1.45
C LEU A 47 -24.81 8.41 -0.82
N ALA A 48 -24.50 9.45 -1.60
CA ALA A 48 -24.43 10.82 -1.08
C ALA A 48 -25.78 11.31 -0.54
N SER A 49 -26.87 11.10 -1.28
CA SER A 49 -28.22 11.45 -0.83
C SER A 49 -28.60 10.73 0.48
N ALA A 50 -28.30 9.42 0.55
CA ALA A 50 -28.55 8.62 1.75
C ALA A 50 -27.73 9.09 2.97
N LEU A 51 -26.45 9.42 2.76
CA LEU A 51 -25.59 9.91 3.83
C LEU A 51 -26.04 11.29 4.33
N GLU A 52 -26.53 12.17 3.44
CA GLU A 52 -27.10 13.46 3.83
C GLU A 52 -28.34 13.27 4.72
N GLU A 53 -29.23 12.32 4.39
CA GLU A 53 -30.38 11.96 5.23
C GLU A 53 -29.97 11.42 6.61
N LEU A 54 -28.80 10.76 6.71
CA LEU A 54 -28.19 10.34 7.97
C LEU A 54 -27.50 11.47 8.74
N GLY A 55 -27.48 12.69 8.19
CA GLY A 55 -26.91 13.89 8.80
C GLY A 55 -25.43 14.12 8.47
N VAL A 56 -24.87 13.39 7.51
CA VAL A 56 -23.51 13.66 7.00
C VAL A 56 -23.50 15.01 6.30
N LYS A 57 -22.54 15.84 6.67
CA LYS A 57 -22.32 17.18 6.12
C LYS A 57 -20.82 17.42 5.92
N LYS A 58 -20.48 18.57 5.34
CA LYS A 58 -19.08 18.98 5.19
C LYS A 58 -18.32 18.87 6.52
N GLY A 59 -17.19 18.16 6.50
CA GLY A 59 -16.31 17.93 7.65
C GLY A 59 -16.69 16.76 8.57
N THR A 60 -17.84 16.09 8.36
CA THR A 60 -18.20 14.85 9.05
C THR A 60 -17.23 13.74 8.66
N LYS A 61 -16.78 12.94 9.64
CA LYS A 61 -15.90 11.78 9.40
C LYS A 61 -16.77 10.53 9.31
N VAL A 62 -16.64 9.83 8.19
CA VAL A 62 -17.36 8.58 7.93
C VAL A 62 -16.34 7.45 7.91
N ALA A 63 -16.40 6.60 8.93
CA ALA A 63 -15.57 5.40 9.02
C ALA A 63 -16.11 4.30 8.12
N VAL A 64 -15.23 3.67 7.35
CA VAL A 64 -15.56 2.55 6.47
C VAL A 64 -14.72 1.33 6.82
N LEU A 65 -15.41 0.26 7.22
CA LEU A 65 -14.86 -1.07 7.49
C LEU A 65 -15.44 -2.03 6.46
N ASP A 66 -14.70 -2.30 5.40
CA ASP A 66 -15.12 -3.24 4.35
C ASP A 66 -13.89 -3.97 3.78
N TRP A 67 -14.15 -5.06 3.07
CA TRP A 67 -13.20 -5.66 2.16
C TRP A 67 -13.08 -4.83 0.87
N ASP A 68 -12.28 -5.30 -0.09
CA ASP A 68 -12.14 -4.64 -1.39
C ASP A 68 -13.36 -4.93 -2.26
N THR A 69 -14.44 -4.16 -2.05
CA THR A 69 -15.75 -4.30 -2.72
C THR A 69 -16.06 -3.09 -3.61
N ASN A 70 -17.11 -3.19 -4.43
CA ASN A 70 -17.64 -2.03 -5.17
C ASN A 70 -18.13 -0.91 -4.24
N ARG A 71 -18.62 -1.23 -3.04
CA ARG A 71 -19.11 -0.22 -2.08
C ARG A 71 -17.97 0.64 -1.55
N TYR A 72 -16.78 0.09 -1.38
CA TYR A 72 -15.61 0.87 -1.02
C TYR A 72 -15.24 1.87 -2.13
N LEU A 73 -15.37 1.48 -3.42
CA LEU A 73 -15.21 2.41 -4.54
C LEU A 73 -16.28 3.52 -4.52
N GLU A 74 -17.54 3.17 -4.25
CA GLU A 74 -18.62 4.16 -4.07
C GLU A 74 -18.26 5.15 -2.95
N CYS A 75 -17.73 4.66 -1.83
CA CYS A 75 -17.28 5.46 -0.68
C CYS A 75 -16.09 6.38 -1.01
N PHE A 76 -15.14 5.92 -1.82
CA PHE A 76 -13.99 6.73 -2.28
C PHE A 76 -14.41 8.02 -3.00
N PHE A 77 -15.57 8.00 -3.66
CA PHE A 77 -16.11 9.16 -4.34
C PHE A 77 -17.17 9.90 -3.52
N ALA A 78 -18.24 9.23 -3.09
CA ALA A 78 -19.40 9.90 -2.49
C ALA A 78 -19.05 10.71 -1.24
N ILE A 79 -18.35 10.09 -0.28
CA ILE A 79 -18.07 10.72 1.01
C ILE A 79 -17.19 11.98 0.82
N PRO A 80 -16.02 11.91 0.15
CA PRO A 80 -15.23 13.11 -0.08
C PRO A 80 -15.96 14.17 -0.92
N MET A 81 -16.70 13.77 -1.96
CA MET A 81 -17.35 14.72 -2.87
C MET A 81 -18.46 15.55 -2.19
N MET A 82 -19.03 15.07 -1.07
CA MET A 82 -19.93 15.86 -0.21
C MET A 82 -19.18 16.89 0.66
N GLY A 83 -17.85 16.89 0.64
CA GLY A 83 -16.98 17.62 1.57
C GLY A 83 -16.85 16.96 2.94
N ALA A 84 -17.34 15.72 3.10
CA ALA A 84 -17.10 14.88 4.27
C ALA A 84 -15.72 14.19 4.14
N VAL A 85 -15.26 13.56 5.22
CA VAL A 85 -13.96 12.89 5.27
C VAL A 85 -14.17 11.39 5.31
N LEU A 86 -13.63 10.68 4.31
CA LEU A 86 -13.57 9.23 4.34
C LEU A 86 -12.46 8.78 5.29
N HIS A 87 -12.83 8.17 6.42
CA HIS A 87 -11.89 7.50 7.31
C HIS A 87 -11.83 6.02 6.95
N THR A 88 -10.70 5.60 6.37
CA THR A 88 -10.48 4.20 6.01
C THR A 88 -9.91 3.41 7.19
N VAL A 89 -10.77 2.63 7.87
CA VAL A 89 -10.39 1.90 9.08
C VAL A 89 -9.74 0.56 8.72
N ASN A 90 -8.58 0.29 9.31
CA ASN A 90 -7.88 -0.97 9.13
C ASN A 90 -8.51 -2.06 10.00
N VAL A 91 -9.35 -2.89 9.38
CA VAL A 91 -10.11 -3.98 10.00
C VAL A 91 -9.26 -5.11 10.58
N ARG A 92 -7.95 -5.09 10.35
CA ARG A 92 -7.00 -6.10 10.85
C ARG A 92 -6.20 -5.61 12.08
N LEU A 93 -6.51 -4.43 12.60
CA LEU A 93 -5.97 -3.94 13.87
C LEU A 93 -6.65 -4.64 15.06
N SER A 94 -6.05 -4.51 16.25
CA SER A 94 -6.70 -4.95 17.47
C SER A 94 -7.98 -4.12 17.74
N PRO A 95 -9.00 -4.66 18.44
CA PRO A 95 -10.19 -3.88 18.78
C PRO A 95 -9.87 -2.58 19.55
N GLU A 96 -8.83 -2.61 20.39
CA GLU A 96 -8.36 -1.43 21.13
C GLU A 96 -7.76 -0.37 20.20
N ASP A 97 -6.94 -0.77 19.23
CA ASP A 97 -6.39 0.17 18.25
C ASP A 97 -7.48 0.73 17.33
N ILE A 98 -8.45 -0.09 16.90
CA ILE A 98 -9.60 0.37 16.11
C ILE A 98 -10.38 1.43 16.90
N LEU A 99 -10.74 1.12 18.15
CA LEU A 99 -11.41 2.05 19.05
C LEU A 99 -10.63 3.37 19.16
N TYR A 100 -9.33 3.30 19.41
CA TYR A 100 -8.47 4.49 19.49
C TYR A 100 -8.51 5.31 18.20
N THR A 101 -8.34 4.67 17.03
CA THR A 101 -8.32 5.39 15.74
C THR A 101 -9.65 6.09 15.45
N MET A 102 -10.78 5.42 15.74
CA MET A 102 -12.10 5.96 15.47
C MET A 102 -12.48 7.09 16.42
N GLN A 103 -12.16 6.96 17.72
CA GLN A 103 -12.34 8.04 18.69
C GLN A 103 -11.44 9.24 18.38
N HIS A 104 -10.18 8.99 18.02
CA HIS A 104 -9.22 10.05 17.70
C HIS A 104 -9.61 10.81 16.42
N ALA A 105 -10.19 10.10 15.44
CA ALA A 105 -10.75 10.68 14.21
C ALA A 105 -12.05 11.46 14.47
N GLU A 106 -12.75 11.15 15.57
CA GLU A 106 -14.10 11.62 15.87
C GLU A 106 -15.10 11.21 14.79
N ASP A 107 -15.11 9.92 14.44
CA ASP A 107 -16.06 9.38 13.46
C ASP A 107 -17.50 9.55 13.95
N GLU A 108 -18.40 10.00 13.06
CA GLU A 108 -19.81 10.22 13.38
C GLU A 108 -20.74 9.19 12.72
N VAL A 109 -20.32 8.61 11.59
CA VAL A 109 -21.06 7.59 10.86
C VAL A 109 -20.14 6.43 10.54
N VAL A 110 -20.61 5.20 10.74
CA VAL A 110 -19.86 3.97 10.47
C VAL A 110 -20.57 3.13 9.42
N LEU A 111 -19.90 2.89 8.30
CA LEU A 111 -20.30 1.88 7.32
C LEU A 111 -19.49 0.62 7.60
N VAL A 112 -20.16 -0.47 7.97
CA VAL A 112 -19.50 -1.72 8.42
C VAL A 112 -19.98 -2.92 7.64
N TYR A 113 -19.06 -3.64 7.01
CA TYR A 113 -19.36 -4.91 6.37
C TYR A 113 -19.65 -5.98 7.42
N LYS A 114 -20.60 -6.88 7.12
CA LYS A 114 -21.15 -7.86 8.06
C LYS A 114 -20.08 -8.65 8.85
N ASP A 115 -18.95 -8.97 8.22
CA ASP A 115 -17.86 -9.72 8.87
C ASP A 115 -17.23 -8.97 10.05
N PHE A 116 -17.36 -7.65 10.09
CA PHE A 116 -16.80 -6.77 11.12
C PHE A 116 -17.85 -6.22 12.09
N VAL A 117 -19.12 -6.62 11.94
CA VAL A 117 -20.18 -6.25 12.89
C VAL A 117 -19.85 -6.71 14.32
N PRO A 118 -19.45 -7.97 14.58
CA PRO A 118 -19.09 -8.41 15.95
C PRO A 118 -17.92 -7.62 16.55
N LEU A 119 -16.98 -7.20 15.70
CA LEU A 119 -15.84 -6.38 16.10
C LEU A 119 -16.32 -5.00 16.58
N ILE A 120 -17.15 -4.32 15.77
CA ILE A 120 -17.68 -3.00 16.13
C ILE A 120 -18.60 -3.10 17.36
N GLU A 121 -19.46 -4.11 17.46
CA GLU A 121 -20.30 -4.33 18.65
C GLU A 121 -19.47 -4.44 19.93
N SER A 122 -18.29 -5.07 19.88
CA SER A 122 -17.42 -5.21 21.05
C SER A 122 -16.85 -3.89 21.59
N ILE A 123 -16.89 -2.82 20.79
CA ILE A 123 -16.36 -1.49 21.15
C ILE A 123 -17.40 -0.36 21.04
N ALA A 124 -18.62 -0.65 20.57
CA ALA A 124 -19.65 0.34 20.26
C ALA A 124 -20.02 1.24 21.45
N ASP A 125 -20.10 0.65 22.65
CA ASP A 125 -20.40 1.37 23.90
C ASP A 125 -19.35 2.42 24.29
N LYS A 126 -18.17 2.38 23.66
CA LYS A 126 -17.06 3.32 23.88
C LYS A 126 -16.91 4.31 22.72
N LEU A 127 -17.64 4.17 21.63
CA LEU A 127 -17.55 5.05 20.46
C LEU A 127 -18.44 6.29 20.63
N ASP A 128 -18.04 7.20 21.53
CA ASP A 128 -18.84 8.35 21.98
C ASP A 128 -19.28 9.33 20.88
N THR A 129 -18.54 9.41 19.78
CA THR A 129 -18.82 10.32 18.66
C THR A 129 -19.72 9.71 17.59
N VAL A 130 -19.83 8.37 17.54
CA VAL A 130 -20.57 7.68 16.48
C VAL A 130 -22.07 7.78 16.75
N LYS A 131 -22.80 8.33 15.77
CA LYS A 131 -24.24 8.60 15.86
C LYS A 131 -25.06 7.62 15.04
N LYS A 132 -24.49 7.05 13.97
CA LYS A 132 -25.18 6.18 13.02
C LYS A 132 -24.28 5.04 12.57
N TYR A 133 -24.87 3.86 12.46
CA TYR A 133 -24.27 2.69 11.84
C TYR A 133 -25.10 2.30 10.60
N VAL A 134 -24.43 1.80 9.57
CA VAL A 134 -25.02 1.19 8.37
C VAL A 134 -24.28 -0.11 8.11
N VAL A 135 -25.01 -1.21 7.98
CA VAL A 135 -24.41 -2.51 7.68
C VAL A 135 -24.38 -2.74 6.17
N MET A 136 -23.23 -3.21 5.68
CA MET A 136 -23.04 -3.66 4.31
C MET A 136 -23.02 -5.18 4.27
N THR A 137 -23.78 -5.78 3.36
CA THR A 137 -23.81 -7.23 3.17
C THR A 137 -23.98 -7.59 1.68
N ASP A 138 -23.57 -8.80 1.32
CA ASP A 138 -23.80 -9.38 -0.01
C ASP A 138 -25.02 -10.30 -0.07
N ASP A 139 -25.58 -10.65 1.09
CA ASP A 139 -26.70 -11.57 1.24
C ASP A 139 -27.76 -11.00 2.19
N THR A 140 -27.90 -11.58 3.38
CA THR A 140 -28.90 -11.21 4.38
C THR A 140 -28.28 -10.35 5.44
N MET A 141 -29.05 -9.40 5.96
CA MET A 141 -28.68 -8.61 7.13
C MET A 141 -28.36 -9.54 8.32
N PRO A 142 -27.19 -9.42 8.97
CA PRO A 142 -26.91 -10.18 10.20
C PRO A 142 -27.80 -9.71 11.35
N GLU A 143 -28.03 -10.58 12.33
CA GLU A 143 -28.61 -10.16 13.61
C GLU A 143 -27.58 -9.26 14.33
N THR A 144 -27.96 -8.01 14.61
CA THR A 144 -27.08 -7.02 15.23
C THR A 144 -27.84 -6.01 16.07
N LYS A 145 -27.17 -5.46 17.08
CA LYS A 145 -27.69 -4.38 17.94
C LYS A 145 -27.29 -2.99 17.45
N LEU A 146 -26.44 -2.89 16.43
CA LEU A 146 -25.91 -1.60 15.96
C LEU A 146 -26.96 -0.75 15.25
N THR A 147 -27.75 -1.37 14.36
CA THR A 147 -28.72 -0.68 13.49
C THR A 147 -29.60 -1.68 12.76
N ASP A 148 -30.74 -1.23 12.27
CA ASP A 148 -31.59 -1.92 11.29
C ASP A 148 -31.37 -1.40 9.85
N VAL A 149 -30.42 -0.47 9.66
CA VAL A 149 -30.12 0.13 8.35
C VAL A 149 -29.12 -0.73 7.58
N GLU A 150 -29.58 -1.27 6.44
CA GLU A 150 -28.77 -2.00 5.47
C GLU A 150 -28.46 -1.10 4.25
N TYR A 151 -27.23 -1.18 3.75
CA TYR A 151 -26.67 -0.33 2.71
C TYR A 151 -27.45 -0.37 1.38
N GLU A 152 -27.70 -1.54 0.81
CA GLU A 152 -28.39 -1.64 -0.49
C GLU A 152 -29.86 -1.18 -0.39
N GLU A 153 -30.56 -1.49 0.70
CA GLU A 153 -31.91 -0.99 0.98
C GLU A 153 -31.95 0.53 1.17
N MET A 154 -30.92 1.09 1.81
CA MET A 154 -30.74 2.54 1.94
C MET A 154 -30.54 3.19 0.56
N LEU A 155 -29.65 2.66 -0.28
CA LEU A 155 -29.40 3.19 -1.63
C LEU A 155 -30.63 3.11 -2.55
N LYS A 156 -31.43 2.03 -2.45
CA LYS A 156 -32.66 1.86 -3.26
C LYS A 156 -33.68 2.97 -3.00
N LYS A 157 -33.77 3.46 -1.76
CA LYS A 157 -34.72 4.51 -1.35
C LYS A 157 -34.21 5.93 -1.64
N ALA A 158 -32.90 6.10 -1.68
CA ALA A 158 -32.26 7.40 -1.87
C ALA A 158 -32.39 7.93 -3.30
N SER A 159 -32.33 9.27 -3.45
CA SER A 159 -32.33 9.93 -4.75
C SER A 159 -31.09 9.56 -5.57
N PRO A 160 -31.22 9.27 -6.88
CA PRO A 160 -30.07 9.11 -7.77
C PRO A 160 -29.44 10.44 -8.21
N ASN A 161 -29.99 11.58 -7.79
CA ASN A 161 -29.59 12.90 -8.23
C ASN A 161 -29.14 13.75 -7.03
N TYR A 162 -27.92 13.53 -6.56
CA TYR A 162 -27.27 14.40 -5.58
C TYR A 162 -26.47 15.49 -6.28
N ASP A 163 -26.64 16.74 -5.87
CA ASP A 163 -25.86 17.86 -6.42
C ASP A 163 -24.59 18.08 -5.58
N PHE A 164 -23.46 17.56 -6.06
CA PHE A 164 -22.19 17.66 -5.34
C PHE A 164 -21.65 19.10 -5.36
N PRO A 165 -21.42 19.72 -4.19
CA PRO A 165 -21.04 21.12 -4.11
C PRO A 165 -19.64 21.38 -4.68
N ASP A 166 -19.37 22.63 -5.07
CA ASP A 166 -18.00 23.14 -5.22
C ASP A 166 -17.49 23.70 -3.90
N PHE A 167 -16.23 23.43 -3.60
CA PHE A 167 -15.53 23.91 -2.41
C PHE A 167 -14.02 23.91 -2.63
N ASP A 168 -13.28 24.51 -1.69
CA ASP A 168 -11.82 24.57 -1.72
C ASP A 168 -11.19 23.17 -1.86
N GLU A 169 -10.38 22.97 -2.89
CA GLU A 169 -9.64 21.74 -3.16
C GLU A 169 -8.69 21.31 -2.03
N ASN A 170 -8.35 22.21 -1.11
CA ASN A 170 -7.57 21.93 0.10
C ASN A 170 -8.43 21.42 1.26
N THR A 171 -9.72 21.19 1.05
CA THR A 171 -10.58 20.48 2.01
C THR A 171 -10.08 19.05 2.20
N MET A 172 -10.03 18.59 3.45
CA MET A 172 -9.68 17.19 3.79
C MET A 172 -10.70 16.24 3.15
N ALA A 173 -10.20 15.30 2.34
CA ALA A 173 -10.99 14.29 1.64
C ALA A 173 -10.94 12.95 2.36
N THR A 174 -9.76 12.58 2.86
CA THR A 174 -9.53 11.25 3.43
C THR A 174 -8.64 11.30 4.66
N LEU A 175 -8.85 10.34 5.56
CA LEU A 175 -8.09 10.10 6.77
C LEU A 175 -7.79 8.60 6.88
N SER A 176 -6.58 8.25 7.26
CA SER A 176 -6.18 6.87 7.57
C SER A 176 -5.16 6.87 8.69
N TYR A 177 -4.89 5.73 9.31
CA TYR A 177 -3.91 5.65 10.39
C TYR A 177 -2.75 4.72 10.04
N THR A 178 -1.54 5.14 10.40
CA THR A 178 -0.32 4.33 10.22
C THR A 178 -0.36 3.09 11.11
N THR A 179 0.13 1.94 10.64
CA THR A 179 0.18 0.69 11.44
C THR A 179 1.38 0.64 12.39
N GLY A 180 1.54 1.65 13.25
CA GLY A 180 2.76 2.01 14.00
C GLY A 180 3.71 0.86 14.40
N THR A 181 4.98 0.94 14.01
CA THR A 181 6.02 -0.03 14.40
C THR A 181 6.59 0.20 15.80
N THR A 182 6.31 1.34 16.44
CA THR A 182 6.91 1.72 17.75
C THR A 182 5.98 2.50 18.68
N GLY A 183 4.75 2.83 18.29
CA GLY A 183 3.80 3.62 19.08
C GLY A 183 2.36 3.53 18.55
N ARG A 184 1.45 4.33 19.12
CA ARG A 184 0.05 4.38 18.67
C ARG A 184 -0.04 4.79 17.19
N PRO A 185 -1.07 4.32 16.46
CA PRO A 185 -1.31 4.75 15.09
C PRO A 185 -1.43 6.28 14.97
N LYS A 186 -0.77 6.88 13.96
CA LYS A 186 -0.83 8.32 13.68
C LYS A 186 -1.82 8.59 12.55
N GLY A 187 -2.69 9.59 12.72
CA GLY A 187 -3.67 9.97 11.71
C GLY A 187 -3.01 10.73 10.57
N VAL A 188 -3.11 10.22 9.35
CA VAL A 188 -2.59 10.82 8.12
C VAL A 188 -3.75 11.17 7.22
N TRP A 189 -3.78 12.42 6.74
CA TRP A 189 -4.90 12.95 5.99
C TRP A 189 -4.45 13.60 4.68
N PHE A 190 -5.39 13.62 3.72
CA PHE A 190 -5.17 14.15 2.37
C PHE A 190 -6.35 14.97 1.90
N THR A 191 -6.06 15.98 1.11
CA THR A 191 -7.06 16.86 0.48
C THR A 191 -7.45 16.35 -0.90
N HIS A 192 -8.50 16.93 -1.48
CA HIS A 192 -8.89 16.65 -2.87
C HIS A 192 -7.75 16.96 -3.84
N ARG A 193 -7.10 18.13 -3.70
CA ARG A 193 -5.96 18.53 -4.52
C ARG A 193 -4.85 17.48 -4.53
N LYS A 194 -4.51 16.93 -3.36
CA LYS A 194 -3.43 15.94 -3.21
C LYS A 194 -3.76 14.65 -3.95
N LEU A 195 -4.96 14.10 -3.72
CA LEU A 195 -5.43 12.89 -4.41
C LEU A 195 -5.52 13.10 -5.92
N PHE A 196 -5.98 14.27 -6.37
CA PHE A 196 -6.10 14.60 -7.78
C PHE A 196 -4.74 14.67 -8.47
N LEU A 197 -3.78 15.41 -7.89
CA LEU A 197 -2.44 15.53 -8.45
C LEU A 197 -1.67 14.21 -8.42
N HIS A 198 -1.82 13.41 -7.35
CA HIS A 198 -1.27 12.05 -7.30
C HIS A 198 -1.84 11.17 -8.42
N THR A 199 -3.16 11.21 -8.63
CA THR A 199 -3.83 10.44 -9.69
C THR A 199 -3.26 10.80 -11.06
N LEU A 200 -3.13 12.11 -11.38
CA LEU A 200 -2.57 12.56 -12.65
C LEU A 200 -1.11 12.14 -12.83
N ALA A 201 -0.26 12.36 -11.83
CA ALA A 201 1.15 11.98 -11.89
C ALA A 201 1.32 10.47 -12.04
N GLY A 202 0.49 9.67 -11.35
CA GLY A 202 0.44 8.22 -11.47
C GLY A 202 0.02 7.77 -12.87
N CYS A 203 -1.03 8.34 -13.44
CA CYS A 203 -1.43 8.05 -14.82
C CYS A 203 -0.30 8.35 -15.81
N ILE A 204 0.39 9.50 -15.66
CA ILE A 204 1.53 9.87 -16.52
C ILE A 204 2.66 8.85 -16.38
N ALA A 205 3.03 8.46 -15.15
CA ALA A 205 4.11 7.49 -14.94
C ALA A 205 3.74 6.12 -15.54
N MET A 206 2.55 5.61 -15.24
CA MET A 206 2.12 4.26 -15.63
C MET A 206 1.86 4.10 -17.14
N THR A 207 1.47 5.17 -17.84
CA THR A 207 1.19 5.13 -19.29
C THR A 207 2.33 5.72 -20.13
N GLY A 208 3.05 6.70 -19.59
CA GLY A 208 4.09 7.46 -20.30
C GLY A 208 5.49 6.86 -20.15
N TYR A 209 5.85 6.34 -18.98
CA TYR A 209 7.17 5.74 -18.79
C TYR A 209 7.22 4.37 -19.47
N ARG A 210 8.18 4.20 -20.37
CA ARG A 210 8.45 2.91 -21.00
C ARG A 210 9.13 2.02 -19.97
N SER A 211 8.37 1.24 -19.22
CA SER A 211 8.89 0.26 -18.25
C SER A 211 8.13 -1.07 -18.34
N VAL A 212 8.56 -2.06 -17.56
CA VAL A 212 8.02 -3.43 -17.53
C VAL A 212 6.52 -3.47 -17.20
N LEU A 213 6.00 -2.52 -16.42
CA LEU A 213 4.58 -2.43 -16.06
C LEU A 213 3.83 -1.31 -16.79
N ARG A 214 4.37 -0.75 -17.88
CA ARG A 214 3.66 0.26 -18.66
C ARG A 214 2.28 -0.28 -19.07
N LEU A 215 1.25 0.50 -18.82
CA LEU A 215 -0.12 0.24 -19.27
C LEU A 215 -0.22 0.67 -20.73
N LYS A 216 0.02 -0.27 -21.63
CA LYS A 216 0.07 -0.02 -23.09
C LYS A 216 -0.86 -0.93 -23.89
N GLU A 217 -1.42 -1.93 -23.22
CA GLU A 217 -2.32 -2.90 -23.83
C GLU A 217 -3.66 -2.24 -24.14
N ASP A 218 -4.31 -2.68 -25.23
CA ASP A 218 -5.61 -2.15 -25.65
C ASP A 218 -6.68 -2.39 -24.58
N GLU A 219 -6.59 -3.52 -23.87
CA GLU A 219 -7.46 -3.88 -22.76
C GLU A 219 -6.62 -4.06 -21.48
N VAL A 220 -6.75 -3.12 -20.56
CA VAL A 220 -6.21 -3.22 -19.19
C VAL A 220 -7.36 -3.53 -18.24
N VAL A 221 -7.22 -4.63 -17.51
CA VAL A 221 -8.12 -5.06 -16.45
C VAL A 221 -7.38 -5.01 -15.12
N TYR A 222 -7.91 -4.20 -14.19
CA TYR A 222 -7.34 -3.91 -12.89
C TYR A 222 -8.02 -4.71 -11.77
N MET A 223 -7.22 -5.33 -10.91
CA MET A 223 -7.68 -5.91 -9.64
C MET A 223 -6.80 -5.42 -8.47
N PRO A 224 -7.35 -4.72 -7.45
CA PRO A 224 -6.60 -4.38 -6.24
C PRO A 224 -6.27 -5.63 -5.43
N LEU A 225 -5.01 -5.73 -5.01
CA LEU A 225 -4.54 -6.74 -4.05
C LEU A 225 -3.72 -6.08 -2.91
N THR A 226 -3.89 -4.76 -2.76
CA THR A 226 -3.59 -3.99 -1.55
C THR A 226 -4.93 -3.53 -0.99
N PRO A 227 -5.21 -3.73 0.31
CA PRO A 227 -6.52 -3.41 0.85
C PRO A 227 -6.89 -1.94 0.61
N MET A 228 -8.15 -1.67 0.27
CA MET A 228 -8.63 -0.31 0.00
C MET A 228 -8.56 0.59 1.22
N PHE A 229 -8.56 0.01 2.44
CA PHE A 229 -8.29 0.75 3.66
C PHE A 229 -6.81 1.18 3.83
N HIS A 230 -5.90 0.63 3.03
CA HIS A 230 -4.47 0.91 3.13
C HIS A 230 -4.03 1.89 2.05
N VAL A 231 -3.99 3.18 2.43
CA VAL A 231 -3.54 4.31 1.60
C VAL A 231 -4.20 4.29 0.22
N HIS A 232 -5.54 4.21 0.22
CA HIS A 232 -6.40 4.28 -0.96
C HIS A 232 -6.16 3.19 -2.00
N ALA A 233 -5.76 1.98 -1.60
CA ALA A 233 -5.27 0.96 -2.54
C ALA A 233 -4.23 1.54 -3.52
N TRP A 234 -3.34 2.34 -2.97
CA TRP A 234 -2.29 3.07 -3.66
C TRP A 234 -2.70 4.18 -4.64
N GLY A 235 -3.93 4.66 -4.54
CA GLY A 235 -4.50 5.65 -5.46
C GLY A 235 -4.82 5.08 -6.84
N VAL A 236 -4.50 3.80 -7.08
CA VAL A 236 -4.72 3.11 -8.34
C VAL A 236 -6.21 3.04 -8.72
N PRO A 237 -7.18 2.88 -7.79
CA PRO A 237 -8.59 2.94 -8.17
C PRO A 237 -8.98 4.24 -8.88
N TYR A 238 -8.46 5.40 -8.44
CA TYR A 238 -8.71 6.68 -9.12
C TYR A 238 -8.05 6.74 -10.50
N MET A 239 -6.84 6.18 -10.63
CA MET A 239 -6.11 6.14 -11.91
C MET A 239 -6.84 5.28 -12.94
N MET A 240 -7.24 4.06 -12.56
CA MET A 240 -7.93 3.12 -13.46
C MET A 240 -9.32 3.63 -13.84
N TRP A 241 -10.00 4.32 -12.91
CA TRP A 241 -11.23 5.03 -13.22
C TRP A 241 -11.01 6.11 -14.28
N LEU A 242 -10.03 7.01 -14.05
CA LEU A 242 -9.72 8.12 -14.95
C LEU A 242 -9.31 7.65 -16.35
N LEU A 243 -8.61 6.52 -16.44
CA LEU A 243 -8.18 5.91 -17.71
C LEU A 243 -9.27 5.04 -18.38
N GLY A 244 -10.41 4.81 -17.71
CA GLY A 244 -11.52 4.03 -18.25
C GLY A 244 -11.25 2.52 -18.35
N HIS A 245 -10.44 1.96 -17.46
CA HIS A 245 -10.07 0.54 -17.45
C HIS A 245 -11.06 -0.32 -16.65
N LYS A 246 -11.18 -1.61 -16.96
CA LYS A 246 -12.09 -2.51 -16.21
C LYS A 246 -11.59 -2.69 -14.77
N HIS A 247 -12.49 -2.67 -13.78
CA HIS A 247 -12.17 -2.99 -12.39
C HIS A 247 -12.73 -4.37 -11.99
N VAL A 248 -11.96 -5.13 -11.23
CA VAL A 248 -12.34 -6.42 -10.66
C VAL A 248 -12.01 -6.40 -9.16
N TYR A 249 -13.03 -6.35 -8.31
CA TYR A 249 -12.90 -6.28 -6.86
C TYR A 249 -13.03 -7.69 -6.24
N PRO A 250 -11.98 -8.21 -5.57
CA PRO A 250 -11.97 -9.60 -5.09
C PRO A 250 -12.69 -9.80 -3.75
N GLY A 251 -13.05 -8.72 -3.05
CA GLY A 251 -13.49 -8.79 -1.66
C GLY A 251 -12.37 -9.28 -0.76
N ARG A 252 -12.66 -10.27 0.08
CA ARG A 252 -11.64 -10.93 0.91
C ARG A 252 -10.63 -11.68 0.04
N TYR A 253 -9.35 -11.59 0.40
CA TYR A 253 -8.27 -12.25 -0.34
C TYR A 253 -8.24 -13.75 -0.08
N GLU A 254 -8.77 -14.51 -1.03
CA GLU A 254 -8.77 -15.97 -1.04
C GLU A 254 -8.01 -16.43 -2.29
N PRO A 255 -6.91 -17.20 -2.17
CA PRO A 255 -6.05 -17.56 -3.31
C PRO A 255 -6.82 -18.14 -4.50
N GLN A 256 -7.76 -19.06 -4.24
CA GLN A 256 -8.57 -19.72 -5.27
C GLN A 256 -9.50 -18.73 -5.98
N MET A 257 -10.10 -17.78 -5.25
CA MET A 257 -10.96 -16.75 -5.84
C MET A 257 -10.13 -15.77 -6.68
N ILE A 258 -8.96 -15.36 -6.19
CA ILE A 258 -8.04 -14.49 -6.94
C ILE A 258 -7.65 -15.16 -8.26
N VAL A 259 -7.20 -16.42 -8.23
CA VAL A 259 -6.85 -17.17 -9.45
C VAL A 259 -8.04 -17.27 -10.39
N LYS A 260 -9.23 -17.59 -9.88
CA LYS A 260 -10.47 -17.65 -10.67
C LYS A 260 -10.72 -16.32 -11.38
N LEU A 261 -10.73 -15.20 -10.66
CA LEU A 261 -10.99 -13.88 -11.21
C LEU A 261 -9.95 -13.45 -12.25
N VAL A 262 -8.66 -13.74 -12.02
CA VAL A 262 -7.62 -13.43 -13.00
C VAL A 262 -7.88 -14.14 -14.32
N MET A 263 -8.26 -15.41 -14.26
CA MET A 263 -8.50 -16.22 -15.45
C MET A 263 -9.83 -15.91 -16.13
N THR A 264 -10.90 -15.65 -15.37
CA THR A 264 -12.24 -15.43 -15.94
C THR A 264 -12.47 -14.00 -16.38
N GLU A 265 -11.88 -13.01 -15.71
CA GLU A 265 -12.03 -11.60 -16.05
C GLU A 265 -10.84 -11.04 -16.86
N GLY A 266 -9.81 -11.84 -17.10
CA GLY A 266 -8.63 -11.43 -17.87
C GLY A 266 -7.80 -10.37 -17.15
N VAL A 267 -7.62 -10.47 -15.84
CA VAL A 267 -6.88 -9.46 -15.06
C VAL A 267 -5.45 -9.34 -15.59
N THR A 268 -5.09 -8.12 -15.99
CA THR A 268 -3.78 -7.78 -16.55
C THR A 268 -2.87 -7.07 -15.56
N TYR A 269 -3.44 -6.35 -14.60
CA TYR A 269 -2.70 -5.46 -13.72
C TYR A 269 -3.24 -5.50 -12.29
N SER A 270 -2.31 -5.60 -11.33
CA SER A 270 -2.59 -5.55 -9.91
C SER A 270 -1.45 -4.85 -9.16
N HIS A 271 -1.65 -4.68 -7.86
CA HIS A 271 -0.61 -4.24 -6.95
C HIS A 271 -0.79 -4.91 -5.60
N CYS A 272 0.29 -5.27 -4.91
CA CYS A 272 0.21 -5.94 -3.61
C CYS A 272 1.50 -5.85 -2.80
N VAL A 273 1.47 -6.33 -1.56
CA VAL A 273 2.66 -6.49 -0.72
C VAL A 273 3.34 -7.86 -0.99
N PRO A 274 4.65 -8.02 -0.70
CA PRO A 274 5.37 -9.28 -0.95
C PRO A 274 4.68 -10.53 -0.38
N THR A 275 4.03 -10.44 0.77
CA THR A 275 3.37 -11.60 1.39
C THR A 275 2.14 -12.08 0.61
N ILE A 276 1.43 -11.18 -0.07
CA ILE A 276 0.32 -11.54 -0.96
C ILE A 276 0.87 -12.18 -2.24
N LEU A 277 2.01 -11.69 -2.75
CA LEU A 277 2.68 -12.34 -3.87
C LEU A 277 3.16 -13.76 -3.50
N HIS A 278 3.72 -13.96 -2.30
CA HIS A 278 4.02 -15.30 -1.76
C HIS A 278 2.76 -16.17 -1.72
N MET A 279 1.67 -15.66 -1.14
CA MET A 279 0.39 -16.35 -1.04
C MET A 279 -0.09 -16.81 -2.43
N ILE A 280 0.05 -15.98 -3.46
CA ILE A 280 -0.33 -16.36 -4.84
C ILE A 280 0.63 -17.42 -5.38
N VAL A 281 1.93 -17.11 -5.45
CA VAL A 281 2.95 -17.97 -6.10
C VAL A 281 3.01 -19.37 -5.47
N ASP A 282 2.86 -19.46 -4.14
CA ASP A 282 2.95 -20.73 -3.40
C ASP A 282 1.67 -21.58 -3.50
N ASN A 283 0.53 -21.02 -3.90
CA ASN A 283 -0.76 -21.74 -3.97
C ASN A 283 -1.22 -22.06 -5.41
N LEU A 284 -0.35 -21.90 -6.40
CA LEU A 284 -0.67 -22.27 -7.79
C LEU A 284 -0.43 -23.76 -8.02
N PRO A 285 -1.28 -24.43 -8.83
CA PRO A 285 -1.00 -25.78 -9.32
C PRO A 285 0.37 -25.87 -10.01
N GLU A 286 0.97 -27.05 -9.97
CA GLU A 286 2.23 -27.31 -10.68
C GLU A 286 2.05 -27.07 -12.19
N GLY A 287 3.05 -26.45 -12.83
CA GLY A 287 3.00 -26.09 -14.25
C GLY A 287 2.08 -24.91 -14.61
N PHE A 288 1.24 -24.42 -13.69
CA PHE A 288 0.36 -23.29 -13.96
C PHE A 288 1.15 -21.97 -14.13
N LYS A 289 0.76 -21.18 -15.14
CA LYS A 289 1.32 -19.85 -15.41
C LYS A 289 0.23 -18.87 -15.82
N PHE A 290 0.33 -17.65 -15.31
CA PHE A 290 -0.50 -16.52 -15.74
C PHE A 290 -0.02 -15.96 -17.08
N PRO A 291 -0.93 -15.38 -17.89
CA PRO A 291 -0.59 -14.76 -19.17
C PRO A 291 -0.02 -13.34 -18.98
N GLY A 292 1.18 -13.24 -18.40
CA GLY A 292 1.89 -11.95 -18.28
C GLY A 292 1.23 -10.96 -17.32
N TRP A 293 0.73 -11.43 -16.17
CA TRP A 293 0.06 -10.60 -15.18
C TRP A 293 1.05 -9.61 -14.54
N LYS A 294 0.80 -8.31 -14.69
CA LYS A 294 1.65 -7.23 -14.20
C LYS A 294 1.31 -6.87 -12.76
N MET A 295 2.33 -6.73 -11.90
CA MET A 295 2.15 -6.38 -10.50
C MET A 295 3.17 -5.36 -9.99
N ILE A 296 2.67 -4.24 -9.44
CA ILE A 296 3.50 -3.42 -8.56
C ILE A 296 3.58 -4.09 -7.19
N ILE A 297 4.79 -4.28 -6.68
CA ILE A 297 5.05 -4.79 -5.34
C ILE A 297 5.61 -3.68 -4.47
N GLY A 298 4.99 -3.43 -3.32
CA GLY A 298 5.34 -2.31 -2.47
C GLY A 298 5.01 -2.54 -1.00
N GLY A 299 5.18 -1.51 -0.18
CA GLY A 299 4.99 -1.58 1.26
C GLY A 299 6.12 -2.28 2.04
N ALA A 300 6.87 -3.16 1.38
CA ALA A 300 8.15 -3.74 1.82
C ALA A 300 9.02 -4.01 0.58
N LYS A 301 10.33 -4.26 0.78
CA LYS A 301 11.26 -4.59 -0.30
C LYS A 301 10.79 -5.86 -1.02
N LEU A 302 10.80 -5.83 -2.36
CA LEU A 302 10.59 -7.01 -3.21
C LEU A 302 11.91 -7.80 -3.30
N PRO A 303 12.02 -9.01 -2.72
CA PRO A 303 13.25 -9.81 -2.82
C PRO A 303 13.45 -10.34 -4.24
N LYS A 304 14.69 -10.37 -4.73
CA LYS A 304 15.04 -10.90 -6.07
C LYS A 304 14.54 -12.35 -6.23
N GLY A 305 14.68 -13.19 -5.19
CA GLY A 305 14.19 -14.57 -5.22
C GLY A 305 12.68 -14.67 -5.47
N LEU A 306 11.88 -13.83 -4.80
CA LEU A 306 10.43 -13.81 -5.02
C LEU A 306 10.06 -13.30 -6.42
N ALA A 307 10.74 -12.27 -6.92
CA ALA A 307 10.53 -11.75 -8.27
C ALA A 307 10.79 -12.81 -9.35
N LEU A 308 11.86 -13.61 -9.19
CA LEU A 308 12.19 -14.72 -10.10
C LEU A 308 11.13 -15.83 -10.04
N ARG A 309 10.71 -16.27 -8.84
CA ARG A 309 9.63 -17.26 -8.69
C ARG A 309 8.31 -16.77 -9.29
N ALA A 310 7.98 -15.50 -9.10
CA ALA A 310 6.78 -14.89 -9.71
C ALA A 310 6.86 -14.92 -11.25
N ARG A 311 8.03 -14.60 -11.81
CA ARG A 311 8.28 -14.65 -13.26
C ARG A 311 8.12 -16.07 -13.83
N GLU A 312 8.56 -17.10 -13.13
CA GLU A 312 8.35 -18.50 -13.53
C GLU A 312 6.86 -18.85 -13.66
N LYS A 313 6.02 -18.21 -12.84
CA LYS A 313 4.55 -18.29 -12.86
C LYS A 313 3.88 -17.31 -13.83
N GLY A 314 4.65 -16.60 -14.66
CA GLY A 314 4.12 -15.67 -15.66
C GLY A 314 3.66 -14.32 -15.07
N ILE A 315 4.15 -13.94 -13.88
CA ILE A 315 3.88 -12.65 -13.25
C ILE A 315 5.08 -11.72 -13.48
N ILE A 316 4.82 -10.52 -14.01
CA ILE A 316 5.82 -9.48 -14.22
C ILE A 316 5.75 -8.52 -13.04
N THR A 317 6.85 -8.37 -12.29
CA THR A 317 6.88 -7.55 -11.08
C THR A 317 7.74 -6.30 -11.25
N MET A 318 7.36 -5.24 -10.54
CA MET A 318 8.18 -4.03 -10.36
C MET A 318 7.95 -3.52 -8.94
N ALA A 319 9.01 -3.07 -8.29
CA ALA A 319 8.92 -2.44 -6.99
C ALA A 319 8.28 -1.05 -7.08
N GLY A 320 7.49 -0.69 -6.08
CA GLY A 320 6.96 0.64 -5.85
C GLY A 320 7.22 1.04 -4.40
N TYR A 321 7.55 2.31 -4.18
CA TYR A 321 7.84 2.83 -2.85
C TYR A 321 7.03 4.08 -2.53
N GLY A 322 6.69 4.16 -1.26
CA GLY A 322 5.74 5.09 -0.68
C GLY A 322 5.46 4.75 0.77
N MET A 323 4.80 5.67 1.44
CA MET A 323 4.39 5.59 2.83
C MET A 323 2.93 6.01 2.97
N SER A 324 2.38 5.88 4.18
CA SER A 324 1.05 6.40 4.46
C SER A 324 1.00 7.91 4.26
N GLU A 325 2.08 8.63 4.59
CA GLU A 325 2.27 10.08 4.56
C GLU A 325 2.40 10.66 3.14
N THR A 326 2.54 9.82 2.11
CA THR A 326 2.95 10.23 0.76
C THR A 326 1.90 9.92 -0.30
N CYS A 327 0.65 9.69 0.11
CA CYS A 327 -0.54 9.56 -0.75
C CYS A 327 -0.50 8.67 -2.01
N PRO A 328 0.01 7.43 -2.02
CA PRO A 328 1.18 6.88 -1.35
C PRO A 328 2.43 6.89 -2.23
N MET A 329 2.33 6.84 -3.56
CA MET A 329 3.49 6.49 -4.40
C MET A 329 4.45 7.67 -4.58
N LEU A 330 5.75 7.40 -4.41
CA LEU A 330 6.84 8.35 -4.62
C LEU A 330 7.75 7.93 -5.77
N THR A 331 8.14 6.66 -5.77
CA THR A 331 9.12 6.11 -6.72
C THR A 331 8.66 4.73 -7.21
N GLY A 332 9.21 4.31 -8.35
CA GLY A 332 9.02 2.97 -8.86
C GLY A 332 10.25 2.49 -9.63
N GLY A 333 10.40 1.18 -9.75
CA GLY A 333 11.47 0.51 -10.52
C GLY A 333 11.34 0.70 -12.04
N PHE A 334 11.10 1.94 -12.49
CA PHE A 334 10.99 2.27 -13.90
C PHE A 334 12.34 2.17 -14.60
N LEU A 335 12.34 1.69 -15.84
CA LEU A 335 13.53 1.71 -16.69
C LEU A 335 13.71 3.06 -17.37
N LYS A 336 14.94 3.59 -17.35
CA LYS A 336 15.30 4.74 -18.19
C LYS A 336 15.32 4.37 -19.68
N PRO A 337 15.12 5.32 -20.61
CA PRO A 337 15.08 5.04 -22.04
C PRO A 337 16.27 4.26 -22.61
N HIS A 338 17.50 4.57 -22.16
CA HIS A 338 18.70 3.88 -22.62
C HIS A 338 18.89 2.48 -21.99
N LEU A 339 18.17 2.18 -20.90
CA LEU A 339 18.18 0.89 -20.20
C LEU A 339 17.07 -0.06 -20.70
N LEU A 340 16.29 0.31 -21.72
CA LEU A 340 15.18 -0.52 -22.21
C LEU A 340 15.63 -1.77 -22.96
N ASN A 341 16.84 -1.75 -23.51
CA ASN A 341 17.37 -2.81 -24.37
C ASN A 341 18.46 -3.64 -23.70
N VAL A 342 18.66 -3.47 -22.38
CA VAL A 342 19.55 -4.34 -21.60
C VAL A 342 18.96 -5.75 -21.50
N ASP A 343 19.77 -6.70 -21.06
CA ASP A 343 19.32 -8.07 -20.87
C ASP A 343 18.22 -8.17 -19.79
N GLU A 344 17.47 -9.27 -19.84
CA GLU A 344 16.30 -9.46 -18.98
C GLU A 344 16.65 -9.65 -17.50
N GLU A 345 17.88 -10.05 -17.15
CA GLU A 345 18.30 -10.14 -15.76
C GLU A 345 18.54 -8.73 -15.21
N THR A 346 19.29 -7.89 -15.94
CA THR A 346 19.50 -6.48 -15.59
C THR A 346 18.18 -5.73 -15.47
N LYS A 347 17.19 -5.98 -16.35
CA LYS A 347 15.84 -5.38 -16.22
C LYS A 347 15.17 -5.76 -14.91
N VAL A 348 15.26 -7.02 -14.50
CA VAL A 348 14.68 -7.48 -13.22
C VAL A 348 15.38 -6.76 -12.08
N GLU A 349 16.71 -6.69 -12.07
CA GLU A 349 17.47 -6.02 -11.01
C GLU A 349 17.08 -4.55 -10.85
N LEU A 350 16.96 -3.81 -11.96
CA LEU A 350 16.50 -2.42 -11.95
C LEU A 350 15.03 -2.30 -11.52
N SER A 351 14.18 -3.24 -11.94
CA SER A 351 12.75 -3.21 -11.64
C SER A 351 12.43 -3.50 -10.18
N ILE A 352 13.31 -4.17 -9.44
CA ILE A 352 13.13 -4.44 -8.01
C ILE A 352 13.78 -3.40 -7.09
N LYS A 353 14.54 -2.43 -7.62
CA LYS A 353 15.05 -1.28 -6.85
C LYS A 353 13.88 -0.40 -6.37
N THR A 354 14.06 0.34 -5.29
CA THR A 354 13.11 1.40 -4.85
C THR A 354 12.82 2.36 -6.02
N GLY A 355 13.84 2.61 -6.83
CA GLY A 355 13.67 3.07 -8.21
C GLY A 355 13.86 4.57 -8.34
N ILE A 356 13.19 5.14 -9.35
CA ILE A 356 13.26 6.57 -9.67
C ILE A 356 11.95 7.27 -9.31
N PRO A 357 11.99 8.60 -9.05
CA PRO A 357 10.80 9.36 -8.68
C PRO A 357 9.72 9.41 -9.78
N PHE A 358 8.46 9.44 -9.34
CA PHE A 358 7.32 9.78 -10.18
C PHE A 358 7.42 11.27 -10.62
N PRO A 359 6.70 11.68 -11.68
CA PRO A 359 6.60 13.10 -12.05
C PRO A 359 6.21 13.96 -10.85
N LEU A 360 6.84 15.14 -10.71
CA LEU A 360 6.63 16.11 -9.61
C LEU A 360 7.14 15.67 -8.23
N VAL A 361 7.79 14.51 -8.13
CA VAL A 361 8.43 14.06 -6.90
C VAL A 361 9.90 14.43 -6.94
N TYR A 362 10.33 15.19 -5.93
CA TYR A 362 11.73 15.48 -5.65
C TYR A 362 12.17 14.61 -4.48
N VAL A 363 13.21 13.79 -4.70
CA VAL A 363 13.79 12.93 -3.67
C VAL A 363 15.27 13.27 -3.54
N ARG A 364 15.76 13.26 -2.30
CA ARG A 364 17.19 13.28 -1.98
C ARG A 364 17.49 12.15 -1.00
N VAL A 365 18.75 11.71 -1.01
CA VAL A 365 19.29 10.82 0.01
C VAL A 365 20.40 11.61 0.70
N VAL A 366 20.23 11.89 2.00
CA VAL A 366 21.04 12.89 2.70
C VAL A 366 21.65 12.34 3.99
N HIS A 367 22.83 12.84 4.33
CA HIS A 367 23.47 12.66 5.63
C HIS A 367 22.78 13.50 6.72
N ASP A 368 23.16 13.28 7.98
CA ASP A 368 22.64 14.02 9.14
C ASP A 368 22.87 15.56 9.02
N ASP A 369 23.91 15.98 8.31
CA ASP A 369 24.23 17.39 8.04
C ASP A 369 23.53 17.96 6.80
N PHE A 370 22.62 17.19 6.19
CA PHE A 370 21.82 17.52 5.02
C PHE A 370 22.59 17.61 3.69
N THR A 371 23.85 17.14 3.67
CA THR A 371 24.60 16.93 2.42
C THR A 371 24.13 15.67 1.69
N ASP A 372 24.17 15.68 0.36
CA ASP A 372 23.75 14.53 -0.44
C ASP A 372 24.80 13.41 -0.39
N VAL A 373 24.31 12.16 -0.38
CA VAL A 373 25.19 10.98 -0.49
C VAL A 373 25.87 10.92 -1.85
N LYS A 374 27.01 10.23 -1.91
CA LYS A 374 27.66 9.88 -3.17
C LYS A 374 26.81 8.85 -3.93
N PRO A 375 26.71 8.97 -5.27
CA PRO A 375 25.96 8.04 -6.09
C PRO A 375 26.79 6.78 -6.43
N ASP A 376 27.26 6.05 -5.41
CA ASP A 376 28.18 4.90 -5.54
C ASP A 376 27.61 3.57 -5.01
N GLU A 377 26.30 3.54 -4.73
CA GLU A 377 25.56 2.42 -4.11
C GLU A 377 26.09 1.97 -2.73
N GLN A 378 26.98 2.75 -2.10
CA GLN A 378 27.60 2.44 -0.82
C GLN A 378 27.34 3.52 0.22
N ASP A 379 27.40 4.79 -0.17
CA ASP A 379 27.17 5.92 0.73
C ASP A 379 25.69 6.00 1.13
N MET A 380 25.44 5.85 2.44
CA MET A 380 24.10 5.69 3.00
C MET A 380 23.59 7.00 3.61
N GLY A 381 22.32 7.30 3.40
CA GLY A 381 21.65 8.46 3.99
C GLY A 381 20.14 8.27 4.11
N GLU A 382 19.46 9.21 4.75
CA GLU A 382 18.00 9.23 4.85
C GLU A 382 17.37 9.70 3.55
N VAL A 383 16.29 9.02 3.12
CA VAL A 383 15.44 9.52 2.04
C VAL A 383 14.58 10.68 2.55
N VAL A 384 14.70 11.85 1.92
CA VAL A 384 13.85 13.02 2.19
C VAL A 384 13.16 13.46 0.91
N VAL A 385 11.89 13.87 1.02
CA VAL A 385 11.04 14.07 -0.16
C VAL A 385 10.23 15.36 -0.16
N ARG A 386 9.92 15.84 -1.37
CA ARG A 386 8.93 16.88 -1.65
C ARG A 386 8.07 16.45 -2.82
N ALA A 387 6.76 16.52 -2.64
CA ALA A 387 5.77 16.25 -3.68
C ALA A 387 4.48 17.02 -3.35
N PRO A 388 3.62 17.31 -4.34
CA PRO A 388 2.41 18.11 -4.09
C PRO A 388 1.30 17.35 -3.34
N TRP A 389 1.48 16.05 -3.07
CA TRP A 389 0.49 15.20 -2.42
C TRP A 389 0.92 14.67 -1.04
N LEU A 390 2.03 15.17 -0.50
CA LEU A 390 2.47 14.81 0.86
C LEU A 390 1.47 15.30 1.90
N THR A 391 1.32 14.56 3.01
CA THR A 391 0.48 15.00 4.13
C THR A 391 1.10 16.23 4.79
N ASP A 392 0.29 17.23 5.18
CA ASP A 392 0.84 18.45 5.79
C ASP A 392 1.23 18.21 7.26
N SER A 393 0.56 17.27 7.91
CA SER A 393 0.70 17.01 9.34
C SER A 393 0.08 15.68 9.72
N TYR A 394 0.53 15.15 10.85
CA TYR A 394 -0.25 14.15 11.56
C TYR A 394 -1.42 14.84 12.28
N LEU A 395 -2.60 14.19 12.22
CA LEU A 395 -3.79 14.65 12.90
C LEU A 395 -3.51 14.77 14.41
N LYS A 396 -3.72 15.96 14.98
CA LYS A 396 -3.57 16.26 16.42
C LYS A 396 -2.20 15.88 17.03
N ASP A 397 -1.14 15.87 16.22
CA ASP A 397 0.22 15.55 16.68
C ASP A 397 1.24 16.57 16.15
N PRO A 398 1.32 17.76 16.77
CA PRO A 398 2.21 18.83 16.31
C PRO A 398 3.69 18.50 16.47
N GLU A 399 4.06 17.66 17.44
CA GLU A 399 5.45 17.27 17.69
C GLU A 399 5.95 16.35 16.58
N LYS A 400 5.22 15.27 16.27
CA LYS A 400 5.59 14.39 15.15
C LYS A 400 5.43 15.08 13.80
N THR A 401 4.55 16.06 13.68
CA THR A 401 4.46 16.90 12.48
C THR A 401 5.72 17.73 12.27
N LYS A 402 6.28 18.31 13.35
CA LYS A 402 7.53 19.07 13.28
C LYS A 402 8.71 18.17 12.91
N GLU A 403 8.80 16.98 13.50
CA GLU A 403 9.80 15.97 13.12
C GLU A 403 9.64 15.55 11.65
N LEU A 404 8.40 15.31 11.19
CA LEU A 404 8.11 14.89 9.82
C LEU A 404 8.62 15.90 8.78
N TRP A 405 8.55 17.20 9.09
CA TRP A 405 8.84 18.30 8.15
C TRP A 405 10.10 19.09 8.47
N GLU A 406 11.02 18.52 9.25
CA GLU A 406 12.28 19.16 9.59
C GLU A 406 13.04 19.63 8.33
N GLY A 407 13.67 20.80 8.40
CA GLY A 407 14.36 21.40 7.25
C GLY A 407 13.47 21.75 6.03
N GLY A 408 12.14 21.67 6.16
CA GLY A 408 11.20 21.87 5.06
C GLY A 408 11.17 20.72 4.05
N TRP A 409 11.56 19.52 4.47
CA TRP A 409 11.45 18.28 3.70
C TRP A 409 10.68 17.25 4.49
N LEU A 410 9.95 16.36 3.81
CA LEU A 410 9.32 15.25 4.49
C LEU A 410 10.37 14.16 4.74
N HIS A 411 10.66 13.90 6.02
CA HIS A 411 11.56 12.86 6.48
C HIS A 411 10.86 11.49 6.48
N THR A 412 11.43 10.53 5.74
CA THR A 412 10.83 9.19 5.60
C THR A 412 11.22 8.25 6.75
N GLY A 413 12.37 8.49 7.38
CA GLY A 413 13.01 7.55 8.29
C GLY A 413 13.52 6.27 7.61
N ASP A 414 13.52 6.20 6.27
CA ASP A 414 14.07 5.08 5.49
C ASP A 414 15.50 5.44 5.03
N ILE A 415 16.44 4.52 5.24
CA ILE A 415 17.84 4.68 4.82
C ILE A 415 18.02 4.05 3.44
N ALA A 416 18.68 4.79 2.56
CA ALA A 416 18.93 4.35 1.20
C ALA A 416 20.35 4.66 0.74
N VAL A 417 20.70 4.03 -0.38
CA VAL A 417 21.84 4.37 -1.22
C VAL A 417 21.33 4.81 -2.59
N MET A 418 22.18 5.47 -3.36
CA MET A 418 21.89 5.92 -4.73
C MET A 418 22.98 5.45 -5.68
N ASP A 419 22.59 5.07 -6.91
CA ASP A 419 23.56 4.78 -7.98
C ASP A 419 23.83 5.99 -8.88
N GLU A 420 24.81 5.88 -9.78
CA GLU A 420 25.17 6.93 -10.75
C GLU A 420 24.01 7.29 -11.70
N GLU A 421 23.04 6.39 -11.86
CA GLU A 421 21.81 6.61 -12.61
C GLU A 421 20.71 7.26 -11.74
N GLY A 422 20.96 7.54 -10.46
CA GLY A 422 19.98 8.13 -9.55
C GLY A 422 18.85 7.18 -9.15
N TYR A 423 19.00 5.86 -9.36
CA TYR A 423 18.10 4.90 -8.74
C TYR A 423 18.39 4.83 -7.26
N ILE A 424 17.30 4.86 -6.49
CA ILE A 424 17.37 4.72 -5.05
C ILE A 424 17.19 3.25 -4.71
N THR A 425 17.91 2.79 -3.68
CA THR A 425 17.70 1.48 -3.08
C THR A 425 17.61 1.63 -1.57
N ILE A 426 16.43 1.35 -1.01
CA ILE A 426 16.27 1.30 0.44
C ILE A 426 17.01 0.09 0.98
N VAL A 427 17.92 0.36 1.90
CA VAL A 427 18.76 -0.65 2.55
C VAL A 427 18.22 -1.00 3.92
N ASP A 428 17.57 -0.06 4.61
CA ASP A 428 16.91 -0.36 5.88
C ASP A 428 15.95 0.76 6.33
N ARG A 429 15.32 0.57 7.49
CA ARG A 429 14.76 1.67 8.27
C ARG A 429 15.78 2.16 9.28
N LEU A 430 15.77 3.45 9.59
CA LEU A 430 16.67 4.04 10.58
C LEU A 430 16.58 3.35 11.96
N LYS A 431 15.41 2.75 12.28
CA LYS A 431 15.19 1.98 13.52
C LYS A 431 15.52 0.48 13.43
N ASP A 432 15.73 -0.05 12.23
CA ASP A 432 15.90 -1.49 11.99
C ASP A 432 17.29 -1.88 11.49
N VAL A 433 18.05 -0.92 10.95
CA VAL A 433 19.46 -1.11 10.60
C VAL A 433 20.26 -1.58 11.83
N VAL A 434 21.13 -2.56 11.61
CA VAL A 434 21.97 -3.10 12.68
C VAL A 434 23.24 -2.29 12.77
N LYS A 435 23.54 -1.76 13.95
CA LYS A 435 24.81 -1.06 14.19
C LYS A 435 25.77 -1.99 14.93
N SER A 436 26.71 -2.58 14.20
CA SER A 436 27.65 -3.59 14.71
C SER A 436 29.07 -3.04 14.69
N GLY A 437 29.67 -2.84 15.86
CA GLY A 437 31.05 -2.38 15.98
C GLY A 437 31.31 -0.97 15.40
N GLY A 438 30.27 -0.12 15.34
CA GLY A 438 30.34 1.22 14.77
C GLY A 438 29.93 1.31 13.30
N GLU A 439 29.78 0.16 12.62
CA GLU A 439 29.42 0.06 11.20
C GLU A 439 27.95 -0.33 11.03
N TRP A 440 27.35 0.06 9.90
CA TRP A 440 25.96 -0.27 9.57
C TRP A 440 25.87 -1.56 8.76
N ILE A 441 25.02 -2.49 9.18
CA ILE A 441 24.67 -3.69 8.42
C ILE A 441 23.23 -3.56 7.96
N SER A 442 23.05 -3.54 6.63
CA SER A 442 21.75 -3.57 5.98
C SER A 442 21.07 -4.93 6.18
N THR A 443 19.98 -4.96 6.95
CA THR A 443 19.17 -6.17 7.13
C THR A 443 18.49 -6.58 5.82
N LEU A 444 18.01 -5.62 5.03
CA LEU A 444 17.33 -5.90 3.76
C LEU A 444 18.28 -6.41 2.67
N THR A 445 19.57 -6.10 2.75
CA THR A 445 20.59 -6.69 1.86
C THR A 445 20.76 -8.17 2.20
N LEU A 446 20.92 -8.50 3.48
CA LEU A 446 21.04 -9.89 3.93
C LEU A 446 19.78 -10.72 3.62
N GLU A 447 18.59 -10.18 3.87
CA GLU A 447 17.31 -10.80 3.51
C GLU A 447 17.23 -11.09 2.01
N ASN A 448 17.60 -10.12 1.16
CA ASN A 448 17.58 -10.30 -0.28
C ASN A 448 18.55 -11.42 -0.73
N LEU A 449 19.77 -11.46 -0.20
CA LEU A 449 20.75 -12.49 -0.56
C LEU A 449 20.34 -13.87 -0.07
N LEU A 450 19.78 -13.98 1.13
CA LEU A 450 19.25 -15.24 1.68
C LEU A 450 18.03 -15.73 0.90
N SER A 451 17.20 -14.83 0.35
CA SER A 451 16.05 -15.20 -0.48
C SER A 451 16.44 -15.90 -1.79
N LEU A 452 17.70 -15.83 -2.21
CA LEU A 452 18.24 -16.54 -3.38
C LEU A 452 18.61 -17.99 -3.08
N HIS A 453 18.61 -18.41 -1.81
CA HIS A 453 18.92 -19.79 -1.45
C HIS A 453 17.72 -20.69 -1.78
N PRO A 454 17.90 -21.84 -2.48
CA PRO A 454 16.79 -22.65 -2.99
C PRO A 454 15.89 -23.23 -1.90
N LYS A 455 16.41 -23.39 -0.67
CA LYS A 455 15.65 -23.90 0.48
C LYS A 455 14.94 -22.81 1.30
N VAL A 456 15.11 -21.53 0.97
CA VAL A 456 14.54 -20.39 1.73
C VAL A 456 13.25 -19.92 1.06
N ARG A 457 12.15 -19.93 1.81
CA ARG A 457 10.85 -19.43 1.36
C ARG A 457 10.63 -17.98 1.74
N GLU A 458 10.84 -17.63 3.00
CA GLU A 458 10.70 -16.28 3.56
C GLU A 458 11.87 -16.05 4.52
N VAL A 459 12.34 -14.80 4.62
CA VAL A 459 13.46 -14.44 5.49
C VAL A 459 13.23 -13.06 6.09
N ALA A 460 13.58 -12.93 7.37
CA ALA A 460 13.69 -11.67 8.07
C ALA A 460 15.05 -11.59 8.75
N VAL A 461 15.68 -10.42 8.75
CA VAL A 461 16.91 -10.17 9.52
C VAL A 461 16.66 -9.03 10.49
N ILE A 462 17.05 -9.25 11.75
CA ILE A 462 16.95 -8.26 12.82
C ILE A 462 18.30 -8.09 13.52
N GLY A 463 18.55 -6.91 14.09
CA GLY A 463 19.60 -6.73 15.08
C GLY A 463 19.18 -7.33 16.41
N ILE A 464 20.07 -8.11 17.02
CA ILE A 464 19.96 -8.57 18.41
C ILE A 464 21.14 -8.01 19.21
N PRO A 465 20.97 -7.73 20.52
CA PRO A 465 22.05 -7.25 21.36
C PRO A 465 23.26 -8.19 21.36
N ASP A 466 24.46 -7.63 21.37
CA ASP A 466 25.72 -8.35 21.47
C ASP A 466 26.69 -7.61 22.40
N GLU A 467 27.30 -8.32 23.35
CA GLU A 467 28.15 -7.72 24.38
C GLU A 467 29.39 -7.02 23.82
N LYS A 468 29.91 -7.48 22.67
CA LYS A 468 31.16 -6.99 22.08
C LYS A 468 30.92 -5.91 21.03
N TRP A 469 29.87 -6.07 20.22
CA TRP A 469 29.65 -5.26 19.02
C TRP A 469 28.44 -4.32 19.14
N GLY A 470 27.75 -4.33 20.27
CA GLY A 470 26.49 -3.60 20.48
C GLY A 470 25.32 -4.39 19.92
N GLU A 471 25.31 -4.62 18.61
CA GLU A 471 24.34 -5.49 17.94
C GLU A 471 25.00 -6.46 16.95
N ARG A 472 24.36 -7.61 16.71
CA ARG A 472 24.68 -8.56 15.64
C ARG A 472 23.42 -8.94 14.85
N PRO A 473 23.53 -9.23 13.55
CA PRO A 473 22.39 -9.67 12.76
C PRO A 473 22.01 -11.12 13.09
N LEU A 474 20.71 -11.35 13.30
CA LEU A 474 20.06 -12.65 13.40
C LEU A 474 19.16 -12.84 12.16
N ALA A 475 19.37 -13.93 11.44
CA ALA A 475 18.50 -14.32 10.32
C ALA A 475 17.43 -15.34 10.77
N ILE A 476 16.17 -15.01 10.56
CA ILE A 476 15.02 -15.90 10.77
C ILE A 476 14.53 -16.39 9.42
N ILE A 477 14.43 -17.71 9.25
CA ILE A 477 14.21 -18.39 7.97
C ILE A 477 12.95 -19.25 8.05
N VAL A 478 12.03 -19.02 7.12
CA VAL A 478 10.97 -19.98 6.80
C VAL A 478 11.46 -20.85 5.64
N PRO A 479 11.55 -22.18 5.81
CA PRO A 479 12.01 -23.06 4.75
C PRO A 479 10.96 -23.24 3.66
N MET A 480 11.40 -23.66 2.48
CA MET A 480 10.51 -24.21 1.45
C MET A 480 9.82 -25.49 1.98
N PRO A 481 8.58 -25.80 1.55
CA PRO A 481 7.88 -27.01 2.00
C PRO A 481 8.72 -28.27 1.76
N GLY A 482 8.94 -29.05 2.81
CA GLY A 482 9.76 -30.28 2.75
C GLY A 482 11.27 -30.05 2.84
N GLU A 483 11.74 -28.80 2.81
CA GLU A 483 13.16 -28.47 2.92
C GLU A 483 13.57 -28.19 4.38
N LYS A 484 14.86 -28.40 4.66
CA LYS A 484 15.50 -28.10 5.95
C LYS A 484 16.88 -27.49 5.70
N PRO A 485 16.99 -26.17 5.47
CA PRO A 485 18.28 -25.50 5.35
C PRO A 485 19.05 -25.60 6.67
N THR A 486 20.36 -25.82 6.64
CA THR A 486 21.18 -25.73 7.86
C THR A 486 21.85 -24.36 7.99
N PRO A 487 22.19 -23.90 9.21
CA PRO A 487 22.95 -22.67 9.41
C PRO A 487 24.26 -22.63 8.61
N GLU A 488 24.93 -23.78 8.45
CA GLU A 488 26.16 -23.90 7.65
C GLU A 488 25.90 -23.70 6.16
N GLU A 489 24.82 -24.26 5.61
CA GLU A 489 24.42 -24.05 4.22
C GLU A 489 24.10 -22.57 3.95
N LEU A 490 23.35 -21.93 4.86
CA LEU A 490 22.97 -20.52 4.74
C LEU A 490 24.19 -19.58 4.87
N ARG A 491 25.09 -19.88 5.81
CA ARG A 491 26.36 -19.14 5.95
C ARG A 491 27.23 -19.32 4.71
N ALA A 492 27.39 -20.54 4.20
CA ALA A 492 28.16 -20.81 3.00
C ALA A 492 27.58 -20.10 1.78
N HIS A 493 26.25 -20.02 1.67
CA HIS A 493 25.56 -19.23 0.64
C HIS A 493 25.91 -17.73 0.72
N LEU A 494 25.87 -17.14 1.92
CA LEU A 494 26.27 -15.74 2.13
C LEU A 494 27.75 -15.48 1.86
N MET A 495 28.63 -16.43 2.19
CA MET A 495 30.07 -16.30 1.94
C MET A 495 30.41 -16.15 0.44
N LYS A 496 29.63 -16.73 -0.47
CA LYS A 496 29.80 -16.51 -1.92
C LYS A 496 29.65 -15.03 -2.27
N PHE A 497 28.69 -14.34 -1.67
CA PHE A 497 28.49 -12.90 -1.89
C PHE A 497 29.54 -12.02 -1.20
N VAL A 498 30.21 -12.54 -0.17
CA VAL A 498 31.41 -11.90 0.40
C VAL A 498 32.58 -11.97 -0.58
N GLU A 499 32.78 -13.14 -1.22
CA GLU A 499 33.82 -13.33 -2.23
C GLU A 499 33.57 -12.45 -3.48
N GLU A 500 32.30 -12.24 -3.84
CA GLU A 500 31.88 -11.32 -4.90
C GLU A 500 31.98 -9.83 -4.51
N GLY A 501 32.29 -9.51 -3.25
CA GLY A 501 32.38 -8.13 -2.75
C GLY A 501 31.04 -7.43 -2.55
N LYS A 502 29.90 -8.15 -2.60
CA LYS A 502 28.56 -7.58 -2.40
C LYS A 502 28.23 -7.29 -0.94
N ILE A 503 28.84 -8.04 -0.03
CA ILE A 503 28.75 -7.82 1.42
C ILE A 503 30.12 -8.05 2.07
N THR A 504 30.31 -7.48 3.25
CA THR A 504 31.52 -7.72 4.05
C THR A 504 31.39 -8.99 4.88
N LYS A 505 32.52 -9.64 5.19
CA LYS A 505 32.51 -10.88 6.00
C LYS A 505 31.85 -10.70 7.37
N TRP A 506 32.02 -9.53 7.99
CA TRP A 506 31.46 -9.24 9.30
C TRP A 506 29.95 -8.96 9.24
N ALA A 507 29.36 -8.70 8.06
CA ALA A 507 27.90 -8.58 7.91
C ALA A 507 27.17 -9.94 7.97
N VAL A 508 27.88 -11.07 7.80
CA VAL A 508 27.26 -12.41 7.81
C VAL A 508 26.69 -12.72 9.21
N PRO A 509 25.40 -13.11 9.34
CA PRO A 509 24.81 -13.51 10.61
C PRO A 509 25.56 -14.65 11.28
N ASP A 510 25.73 -14.54 12.60
CA ASP A 510 26.31 -15.62 13.40
C ASP A 510 25.26 -16.67 13.79
N ARG A 511 24.00 -16.24 13.87
CA ARG A 511 22.86 -17.05 14.29
C ARG A 511 21.80 -17.09 13.19
N PHE A 512 21.25 -18.28 12.99
CA PHE A 512 20.15 -18.56 12.07
C PHE A 512 19.07 -19.31 12.85
N GLU A 513 17.83 -18.84 12.77
CA GLU A 513 16.66 -19.46 13.39
C GLU A 513 15.72 -19.95 12.31
N ILE A 514 15.30 -21.21 12.40
CA ILE A 514 14.39 -21.83 11.44
C ILE A 514 13.01 -21.89 12.09
N VAL A 515 12.02 -21.28 11.46
CA VAL A 515 10.65 -21.14 11.99
C VAL A 515 9.62 -21.56 10.95
N ASP A 516 8.42 -21.92 11.41
CA ASP A 516 7.31 -22.26 10.52
C ASP A 516 6.71 -21.02 9.85
N GLU A 517 6.68 -19.88 10.55
CA GLU A 517 6.18 -18.61 10.05
C GLU A 517 6.89 -17.40 10.67
N ILE A 518 6.92 -16.29 9.92
CA ILE A 518 7.41 -14.99 10.39
C ILE A 518 6.20 -14.10 10.73
N PRO A 519 6.17 -13.49 11.93
CA PRO A 519 5.12 -12.54 12.32
C PRO A 519 4.97 -11.39 11.33
N LYS A 520 3.72 -11.05 10.99
CA LYS A 520 3.36 -9.98 10.05
C LYS A 520 2.44 -8.97 10.70
N THR A 521 2.61 -7.71 10.34
CA THR A 521 1.68 -6.61 10.65
C THR A 521 0.34 -6.81 9.95
N SER A 522 -0.68 -6.03 10.36
CA SER A 522 -2.03 -6.05 9.79
C SER A 522 -2.08 -5.82 8.27
N VAL A 523 -1.10 -5.10 7.72
CA VAL A 523 -0.97 -4.81 6.28
C VAL A 523 -0.02 -5.76 5.54
N GLY A 524 0.38 -6.87 6.18
CA GLY A 524 1.19 -7.92 5.54
C GLY A 524 2.69 -7.60 5.44
N LYS A 525 3.21 -6.64 6.19
CA LYS A 525 4.67 -6.39 6.32
C LYS A 525 5.24 -7.24 7.45
N ILE A 526 6.48 -7.69 7.37
CA ILE A 526 7.17 -8.38 8.48
C ILE A 526 7.18 -7.47 9.72
N ASP A 527 6.80 -8.01 10.88
CA ASP A 527 6.80 -7.29 12.15
C ASP A 527 8.14 -7.49 12.89
N LYS A 528 9.15 -6.69 12.51
CA LYS A 528 10.48 -6.73 13.13
C LYS A 528 10.45 -6.37 14.62
N LYS A 529 9.45 -5.63 15.11
CA LYS A 529 9.30 -5.33 16.54
C LYS A 529 8.98 -6.59 17.32
N VAL A 530 7.99 -7.37 16.86
CA VAL A 530 7.63 -8.65 17.48
C VAL A 530 8.82 -9.60 17.44
N LEU A 531 9.52 -9.69 16.30
CA LEU A 531 10.74 -10.50 16.19
C LEU A 531 11.82 -10.06 17.19
N LYS A 532 12.13 -8.77 17.28
CA LYS A 532 13.08 -8.24 18.28
C LYS A 532 12.65 -8.63 19.71
N GLN A 533 11.36 -8.52 20.05
CA GLN A 533 10.88 -8.92 21.38
C GLN A 533 11.05 -10.42 21.66
N MET A 534 10.88 -11.28 20.65
CA MET A 534 11.07 -12.73 20.77
C MET A 534 12.53 -13.12 20.99
N TYR A 535 13.48 -12.41 20.36
CA TYR A 535 14.88 -12.83 20.26
C TYR A 535 15.91 -11.92 20.97
N SER A 536 15.53 -10.75 21.50
CA SER A 536 16.45 -9.83 22.20
C SER A 536 16.79 -10.27 23.64
N ARG A 537 16.79 -11.58 23.92
CA ARG A 537 17.11 -12.14 25.24
C ARG A 537 18.49 -12.74 25.27
#